data_AF-A0A371GPS4-F1
#
_entry.id   AF-A0A371GPS4-F1
#
_cell.length_a   1.000
_cell.length_b   1.000
_cell.length_c   1.000
_cell.angle_alpha   90.00
_cell.angle_beta   90.00
_cell.angle_gamma   90.00
#
_symmetry.space_group_name_H-M   'P 1'
#
loop_
_entity.id
_entity.type
_entity.pdbx_description
1 polymer ?
#
loop_
_entity_poly.entity_id
_entity_poly.type
_entity_poly.pdbx_seq_one_letter_code
_entity_poly.pdbx_strand_id
1 'polypeptide(L)'
;MGTTLMRCSHANALFRALNPKPRNSSLPLSSMPINKGTCGNAYDALLLDAGGTLLQLSKPVEETYAAIGSKYGVTVNPGMIKQGFKRAFAAPWPEKLRYQGDGRPFWKLVVSEATGCGDEDYFEEVYEYYAKGDAWHLPNGAYETITLLKDAGGT
;
A
#
# COMPACT_ATOMS: atom_id res chain seq x y z
N MET A 1 23.82 51.32 21.49
CA MET A 1 22.56 51.83 20.93
C MET A 1 21.91 50.70 20.14
N GLY A 2 20.75 50.13 20.45
CA GLY A 2 19.96 50.04 21.66
C GLY A 2 19.25 48.67 21.61
N THR A 3 19.29 47.95 22.72
CA THR A 3 18.54 46.71 22.96
C THR A 3 17.11 47.06 23.31
N THR A 4 16.14 46.59 22.51
CA THR A 4 14.72 46.69 22.84
C THR A 4 14.22 45.36 23.37
N LEU A 5 13.87 45.37 24.65
CA LEU A 5 13.12 44.36 25.40
C LEU A 5 11.62 44.42 25.06
N MET A 6 10.90 43.42 25.59
CA MET A 6 9.44 43.31 25.76
C MET A 6 8.66 42.76 24.54
N ARG A 7 7.68 41.86 24.67
CA ARG A 7 6.84 41.51 25.83
C ARG A 7 6.15 40.16 25.57
N CYS A 8 6.09 39.29 26.59
CA CYS A 8 5.20 38.13 26.61
C CYS A 8 3.73 38.59 26.72
N SER A 9 2.79 37.85 26.13
CA SER A 9 1.38 37.88 26.56
C SER A 9 0.72 36.52 26.33
N HIS A 10 0.42 35.87 27.45
CA HIS A 10 -0.62 34.85 27.57
C HIS A 10 -1.99 35.51 27.34
N ALA A 11 -2.88 34.85 26.60
CA ALA A 11 -4.31 35.10 26.68
C ALA A 11 -5.12 33.86 26.29
N ASN A 12 -5.58 33.16 27.32
CA ASN A 12 -6.87 32.49 27.52
C ASN A 12 -7.68 31.99 26.32
N ALA A 13 -7.79 30.66 26.28
CA ALA A 13 -9.04 29.90 26.35
C ALA A 13 -10.33 30.62 25.93
N LEU A 14 -10.90 30.16 24.80
CA LEU A 14 -12.34 30.14 24.57
C LEU A 14 -12.73 28.76 24.03
N PHE A 15 -12.86 27.79 24.92
CA PHE A 15 -13.66 26.60 24.64
C PHE A 15 -15.13 27.03 24.56
N ARG A 16 -15.66 27.20 23.34
CA ARG A 16 -17.11 27.19 23.14
C ARG A 16 -17.57 25.75 23.21
N ALA A 17 -18.02 25.35 24.40
CA ALA A 17 -18.82 24.15 24.58
C ALA A 17 -20.16 24.33 23.86
N LEU A 18 -20.38 23.55 22.80
CA LEU A 18 -21.70 23.34 22.24
C LEU A 18 -22.30 22.12 22.93
N ASN A 19 -23.22 22.35 23.88
CA ASN A 19 -24.03 21.28 24.45
C ASN A 19 -25.01 20.75 23.39
N PRO A 20 -24.97 19.45 23.02
CA PRO A 20 -26.04 18.87 22.23
C PRO A 20 -27.24 18.58 23.13
N LYS A 21 -28.39 19.21 22.82
CA LYS A 21 -29.69 18.80 23.38
C LYS A 21 -30.05 17.40 22.85
N PRO A 22 -30.58 16.48 23.68
CA PRO A 22 -31.07 15.20 23.18
C PRO A 22 -32.33 15.45 22.35
N ARG A 23 -32.24 15.14 21.06
CA ARG A 23 -33.37 15.20 20.14
C ARG A 23 -34.04 13.83 20.17
N ASN A 24 -35.17 13.71 20.87
CA ASN A 24 -36.03 12.53 20.77
C ASN A 24 -36.62 12.46 19.36
N SER A 25 -35.99 11.69 18.48
CA SER A 25 -36.57 11.31 17.20
C SER A 25 -37.21 9.93 17.36
N SER A 26 -38.48 9.90 17.79
CA SER A 26 -39.32 8.73 17.58
C SER A 26 -39.63 8.65 16.09
N LEU A 27 -38.80 7.91 15.35
CA LEU A 27 -39.12 7.49 13.98
C LEU A 27 -40.28 6.49 14.05
N PRO A 28 -41.29 6.57 13.18
CA PRO A 28 -42.32 5.55 13.12
C PRO A 28 -41.66 4.26 12.64
N LEU A 29 -41.68 3.22 13.48
CA LEU A 29 -41.30 1.87 13.11
C LEU A 29 -42.34 1.35 12.12
N SER A 30 -42.10 1.59 10.84
CA SER A 30 -42.81 0.91 9.76
C SER A 30 -42.47 -0.57 9.88
N SER A 31 -43.40 -1.37 10.44
CA SER A 31 -43.32 -2.82 10.42
C SER A 31 -43.51 -3.31 8.98
N MET A 32 -42.45 -3.25 8.19
CA MET A 32 -42.41 -3.95 6.92
C MET A 32 -42.45 -5.45 7.23
N PRO A 33 -43.33 -6.23 6.59
CA PRO A 33 -43.30 -7.67 6.74
C PRO A 33 -41.92 -8.15 6.30
N ILE A 34 -41.22 -8.88 7.18
CA ILE A 34 -40.02 -9.63 6.82
C ILE A 34 -40.52 -10.70 5.84
N ASN A 35 -40.48 -10.36 4.56
CA ASN A 35 -40.62 -11.34 3.51
C ASN A 35 -39.38 -12.23 3.66
N LYS A 36 -39.56 -13.42 4.22
CA LYS A 36 -38.60 -14.53 4.15
C LYS A 36 -38.56 -15.02 2.69
N GLY A 37 -38.29 -14.11 1.76
CA GLY A 37 -37.71 -14.48 0.49
C GLY A 37 -36.34 -15.06 0.83
N THR A 38 -36.02 -16.21 0.26
CA THR A 38 -34.65 -16.70 0.19
C THR A 38 -33.80 -15.60 -0.45
N CYS A 39 -33.25 -14.67 0.33
CA CYS A 39 -32.27 -13.74 -0.19
C CYS A 39 -31.00 -14.56 -0.37
N GLY A 40 -30.82 -15.08 -1.59
CA GLY A 40 -29.50 -15.45 -2.04
C GLY A 40 -28.55 -14.28 -1.83
N ASN A 41 -27.27 -14.55 -1.69
CA ASN A 41 -26.26 -13.52 -1.61
C ASN A 41 -26.42 -12.55 -2.79
N ALA A 42 -26.30 -11.24 -2.55
CA ALA A 42 -26.40 -10.24 -3.63
C ALA A 42 -25.26 -10.38 -4.67
N TYR A 43 -24.20 -11.08 -4.28
CA TYR A 43 -23.02 -11.37 -5.10
C TYR A 43 -22.58 -12.81 -4.83
N ASP A 44 -22.19 -13.51 -5.89
CA ASP A 44 -21.71 -14.90 -5.81
C ASP A 44 -20.20 -15.01 -5.56
N ALA A 45 -19.42 -13.97 -5.91
CA ALA A 45 -17.97 -13.97 -5.76
C ALA A 45 -17.43 -12.54 -5.55
N LEU A 46 -16.27 -12.46 -4.88
CA LEU A 46 -15.48 -11.23 -4.74
C LEU A 46 -14.06 -11.48 -5.24
N LEU A 47 -13.65 -10.78 -6.30
CA LEU A 47 -12.29 -10.83 -6.81
C LEU A 47 -11.48 -9.68 -6.21
N LEU A 48 -10.32 -10.01 -5.64
CA LEU A 48 -9.41 -9.06 -5.03
C LEU A 48 -8.12 -8.99 -5.83
N ASP A 49 -7.62 -7.78 -6.06
CA ASP A 49 -6.25 -7.60 -6.50
C ASP A 49 -5.29 -8.01 -5.38
N ALA A 50 -4.10 -8.50 -5.76
CA ALA A 50 -3.07 -8.85 -4.80
C ALA A 50 -2.21 -7.62 -4.48
N GLY A 51 -1.55 -7.04 -5.48
CA GLY A 51 -0.54 -5.99 -5.27
C GLY A 51 -1.17 -4.67 -4.83
N GLY A 52 -0.75 -4.09 -3.71
CA GLY A 52 -1.27 -2.82 -3.23
C GLY A 52 -2.68 -2.88 -2.63
N THR A 53 -3.39 -4.02 -2.76
CA THR A 53 -4.62 -4.31 -2.02
C THR A 53 -4.35 -5.28 -0.87
N LEU A 54 -3.82 -6.48 -1.14
CA LEU A 54 -3.51 -7.47 -0.11
C LEU A 54 -2.02 -7.54 0.23
N LEU A 55 -1.13 -7.37 -0.74
CA LEU A 55 0.31 -7.47 -0.55
C LEU A 55 0.92 -6.07 -0.52
N GLN A 56 1.47 -5.72 0.64
CA GLN A 56 2.22 -4.49 0.87
C GLN A 56 3.69 -4.84 1.09
N LEU A 57 4.58 -3.95 0.65
CA LEU A 57 6.02 -4.12 0.82
C LEU A 57 6.41 -3.99 2.29
N SER A 58 7.11 -5.00 2.83
CA SER A 58 7.69 -4.93 4.18
C SER A 58 8.82 -3.91 4.30
N LYS A 59 9.51 -3.64 3.19
CA LYS A 59 10.57 -2.64 3.08
C LYS A 59 10.42 -1.84 1.79
N PRO A 60 10.74 -0.54 1.78
CA PRO A 60 10.75 0.24 0.54
C PRO A 60 11.65 -0.39 -0.52
N VAL A 61 11.20 -0.40 -1.78
CA VAL A 61 11.94 -1.01 -2.91
C VAL A 61 13.37 -0.49 -2.97
N GLU A 62 13.53 0.81 -2.81
CA GLU A 62 14.82 1.48 -2.88
C GLU A 62 15.81 1.05 -1.79
N GLU A 63 15.31 0.73 -0.60
CA GLU A 63 16.15 0.27 0.50
C GLU A 63 16.57 -1.17 0.28
N THR A 64 15.67 -2.02 -0.21
CA THR A 64 15.96 -3.40 -0.58
C THR A 64 17.02 -3.47 -1.69
N TYR A 65 16.85 -2.68 -2.76
CA TYR A 65 17.81 -2.63 -3.87
C TYR A 65 19.18 -2.13 -3.40
N ALA A 66 19.24 -1.08 -2.59
CA ALA A 66 20.50 -0.57 -2.05
C ALA A 66 21.18 -1.61 -1.13
N ALA A 67 20.42 -2.27 -0.26
CA ALA A 67 20.96 -3.23 0.69
C ALA A 67 21.56 -4.46 -0.02
N ILE A 68 20.81 -5.07 -0.94
CA ILE A 68 21.30 -6.21 -1.72
C ILE A 68 22.43 -5.77 -2.65
N GLY A 69 22.24 -4.66 -3.38
CA GLY A 69 23.18 -4.16 -4.39
C GLY A 69 24.54 -3.75 -3.83
N SER A 70 24.64 -3.44 -2.54
CA SER A 70 25.93 -3.11 -1.90
C SER A 70 26.99 -4.20 -2.08
N LYS A 71 26.59 -5.48 -2.11
CA LYS A 71 27.49 -6.63 -2.37
C LYS A 71 28.03 -6.65 -3.81
N TYR A 72 27.30 -6.03 -4.72
CA TYR A 72 27.55 -5.99 -6.17
C TYR A 72 28.09 -4.61 -6.63
N GLY A 73 28.49 -3.76 -5.69
CA GLY A 73 29.08 -2.45 -5.99
C GLY A 73 28.06 -1.32 -6.27
N VAL A 74 26.76 -1.53 -6.02
CA VAL A 74 25.77 -0.46 -6.09
C VAL A 74 26.04 0.56 -4.97
N THR A 75 26.37 1.78 -5.36
CA THR A 75 26.64 2.91 -4.44
C THR A 75 25.59 4.01 -4.53
N VAL A 76 24.55 3.79 -5.34
CA VAL A 76 23.48 4.76 -5.57
C VAL A 76 22.62 4.90 -4.30
N ASN A 77 22.36 6.13 -3.89
CA ASN A 77 21.48 6.48 -2.77
C ASN A 77 20.03 5.97 -3.02
N PRO A 78 19.33 5.43 -2.00
CA PRO A 78 17.93 4.98 -2.10
C PRO A 78 16.96 5.99 -2.76
N GLY A 79 17.06 7.28 -2.46
CA GLY A 79 16.24 8.32 -3.09
C GLY A 79 16.39 8.39 -4.62
N MET A 80 17.60 8.16 -5.14
CA MET A 80 17.85 8.09 -6.58
C MET A 80 17.37 6.77 -7.17
N ILE A 81 17.56 5.65 -6.45
CA ILE A 81 17.00 4.36 -6.84
C ILE A 81 15.48 4.43 -6.96
N LYS A 82 14.80 5.08 -6.01
CA LYS A 82 13.35 5.28 -6.04
C LYS A 82 12.90 6.06 -7.28
N GLN A 83 13.64 7.10 -7.65
CA GLN A 83 13.35 7.87 -8.86
C GLN A 83 13.60 7.05 -10.13
N GLY A 84 14.71 6.32 -10.19
CA GLY A 84 15.04 5.41 -11.28
C GLY A 84 13.99 4.31 -11.46
N PHE A 85 13.57 3.68 -10.37
CA PHE A 85 12.49 2.70 -10.36
C PHE A 85 11.19 3.26 -10.92
N LYS A 86 10.74 4.43 -10.44
CA LYS A 86 9.52 5.08 -10.95
C LYS A 86 9.60 5.35 -12.45
N ARG A 87 10.75 5.85 -12.92
CA ARG A 87 10.99 6.11 -14.35
C ARG A 87 10.96 4.82 -15.16
N ALA A 88 11.69 3.79 -14.74
CA ALA A 88 11.79 2.53 -15.45
C ALA A 88 10.45 1.77 -15.48
N PHE A 89 9.73 1.72 -14.36
CA PHE A 89 8.44 1.05 -14.26
C PHE A 89 7.34 1.74 -15.10
N ALA A 90 7.39 3.07 -15.20
CA ALA A 90 6.46 3.85 -16.03
C ALA A 90 6.81 3.84 -17.52
N ALA A 91 8.02 3.43 -17.89
CA ALA A 91 8.46 3.42 -19.27
C ALA A 91 7.61 2.46 -20.14
N PRO A 92 7.44 2.75 -21.44
CA PRO A 92 6.88 1.80 -22.38
C PRO A 92 7.70 0.50 -22.40
N TRP A 93 7.01 -0.63 -22.36
CA TRP A 93 7.64 -1.94 -22.54
C TRP A 93 7.55 -2.33 -24.02
N PRO A 94 8.67 -2.66 -24.69
CA PRO A 94 8.68 -2.90 -26.13
C PRO A 94 7.93 -4.18 -26.53
N GLU A 95 7.77 -5.14 -25.61
CA GLU A 95 7.01 -6.35 -25.89
C GLU A 95 5.52 -6.19 -25.56
N LYS A 96 4.71 -7.14 -26.02
CA LYS A 96 3.26 -7.09 -25.90
C LYS A 96 2.76 -7.10 -24.45
N LEU A 97 3.44 -7.85 -23.57
CA LEU A 97 3.05 -8.04 -22.17
C LEU A 97 4.27 -7.89 -21.26
N ARG A 98 4.11 -7.16 -20.14
CA ARG A 98 5.15 -7.01 -19.12
C ARG A 98 5.40 -8.32 -18.34
N TYR A 99 4.32 -9.05 -18.09
CA TYR A 99 4.32 -10.25 -17.24
C TYR A 99 4.10 -11.50 -18.09
N GLN A 100 4.90 -11.67 -19.15
CA GLN A 100 4.93 -12.91 -19.93
C GLN A 100 5.82 -13.94 -19.21
N GLY A 101 5.32 -15.16 -19.04
CA GLY A 101 6.01 -16.17 -18.23
C GLY A 101 6.07 -15.72 -16.77
N ASP A 102 7.27 -15.62 -16.22
CA ASP A 102 7.52 -15.10 -14.88
C ASP A 102 7.76 -13.57 -14.86
N GLY A 103 7.80 -12.91 -16.03
CA GLY A 103 8.04 -11.47 -16.12
C GLY A 103 9.47 -11.03 -15.78
N ARG A 104 10.41 -11.97 -15.65
CA ARG A 104 11.83 -11.67 -15.39
C ARG A 104 12.45 -10.65 -16.35
N PRO A 105 12.23 -10.72 -17.69
CA PRO A 105 12.84 -9.76 -18.61
C PRO A 105 12.47 -8.30 -18.29
N PHE A 106 11.21 -8.06 -17.93
CA PHE A 106 10.73 -6.75 -17.52
C PHE A 106 11.38 -6.30 -16.21
N TRP A 107 11.37 -7.17 -15.19
CA TRP A 107 11.93 -6.83 -13.87
C TRP A 107 13.43 -6.59 -13.91
N LYS A 108 14.16 -7.35 -14.72
CA LYS A 108 15.60 -7.17 -14.93
C LYS A 108 15.92 -5.80 -15.51
N LEU A 109 15.15 -5.36 -16.52
CA LEU A 109 15.28 -4.00 -17.04
C LEU A 109 15.02 -2.96 -15.94
N VAL A 110 13.93 -3.13 -15.18
CA VAL A 110 13.56 -2.18 -14.12
C VAL A 110 14.63 -2.07 -13.03
N VAL A 111 15.19 -3.20 -12.58
CA VAL A 111 16.26 -3.24 -11.58
C VAL A 111 17.51 -2.53 -12.11
N SER A 112 17.95 -2.91 -13.32
CA SER A 112 19.14 -2.33 -13.96
C SER A 112 19.01 -0.82 -14.14
N GLU A 113 17.88 -0.33 -14.65
CA GLU A 113 17.62 1.10 -14.84
C GLU A 113 17.46 1.88 -13.53
N ALA A 114 16.97 1.23 -12.48
CA ALA A 114 16.81 1.85 -11.17
C ALA A 114 18.14 2.03 -10.43
N THR A 115 19.06 1.06 -10.55
CA THR A 115 20.31 1.04 -9.79
C THR A 115 21.55 1.40 -10.60
N GLY A 116 21.46 1.37 -11.93
CA GLY A 116 22.61 1.45 -12.83
C GLY A 116 23.49 0.20 -12.84
N CYS A 117 23.00 -0.93 -12.31
CA CYS A 117 23.75 -2.18 -12.21
C CYS A 117 23.02 -3.30 -12.97
N GLY A 118 23.66 -3.78 -14.05
CA GLY A 118 23.17 -4.87 -14.88
C GLY A 118 23.78 -6.24 -14.54
N ASP A 119 24.33 -6.40 -13.33
CA ASP A 119 24.87 -7.67 -12.85
C ASP A 119 23.74 -8.71 -12.70
N GLU A 120 23.96 -9.92 -13.22
CA GLU A 120 22.94 -10.97 -13.22
C GLU A 120 22.66 -11.50 -11.81
N ASP A 121 23.73 -11.76 -11.05
CA ASP A 121 23.61 -12.34 -9.71
C ASP A 121 22.94 -11.34 -8.76
N TYR A 122 23.17 -10.04 -8.97
CA TYR A 122 22.43 -8.98 -8.28
C TYR A 122 20.92 -9.04 -8.58
N PHE A 123 20.57 -9.15 -9.86
CA PHE A 123 19.17 -9.26 -10.27
C PHE A 123 18.52 -10.52 -9.66
N GLU A 124 19.19 -11.67 -9.73
CA GLU A 124 18.68 -12.92 -9.18
C GLU A 124 18.43 -12.82 -7.68
N GLU A 125 19.36 -12.25 -6.89
CA GLU A 125 19.16 -12.09 -5.45
C GLU A 125 17.97 -11.16 -5.13
N VAL A 126 17.81 -10.06 -5.88
CA VAL A 126 16.65 -9.15 -5.75
C VAL A 126 15.36 -9.86 -6.12
N TYR A 127 15.36 -10.63 -7.21
CA TYR A 127 14.18 -11.33 -7.71
C TYR A 127 13.73 -12.41 -6.73
N GLU A 128 14.67 -13.21 -6.21
CA GLU A 128 14.41 -14.22 -5.19
C GLU A 128 13.96 -13.64 -3.85
N TYR A 129 14.44 -12.44 -3.48
CA TYR A 129 13.96 -11.76 -2.27
C TYR A 129 12.45 -11.54 -2.31
N TYR A 130 11.91 -11.05 -3.43
CA TYR A 130 10.46 -10.79 -3.57
C TYR A 130 9.62 -12.06 -3.74
N ALA A 131 10.23 -13.22 -4.00
CA ALA A 131 9.53 -14.50 -3.96
C ALA A 131 9.26 -15.00 -2.53
N LYS A 132 9.92 -14.42 -1.52
CA LYS A 132 9.77 -14.82 -0.12
C LYS A 132 8.61 -14.07 0.55
N GLY A 133 7.87 -14.78 1.41
CA GLY A 133 6.70 -14.22 2.08
C GLY A 133 6.99 -13.05 3.02
N ASP A 134 8.22 -12.97 3.57
CA ASP A 134 8.65 -11.91 4.49
C ASP A 134 8.94 -10.56 3.79
N ALA A 135 9.13 -10.56 2.47
CA ALA A 135 9.15 -9.34 1.67
C ALA A 135 7.79 -8.62 1.64
N TRP A 136 6.74 -9.31 2.09
CA TRP A 136 5.36 -8.84 2.04
C TRP A 136 4.69 -8.87 3.42
N HIS A 137 3.69 -8.02 3.58
CA HIS A 137 2.74 -8.12 4.68
C HIS A 137 1.33 -7.77 4.22
N LEU A 138 0.34 -8.21 4.99
CA LEU A 138 -1.06 -7.81 4.80
C LEU A 138 -1.31 -6.42 5.40
N PRO A 139 -2.22 -5.60 4.83
CA PRO A 139 -2.75 -4.44 5.52
C PRO A 139 -3.50 -4.82 6.79
N ASN A 140 -3.60 -3.88 7.73
CA ASN A 140 -4.38 -4.06 8.95
C ASN A 140 -5.84 -4.40 8.61
N GLY A 141 -6.38 -5.45 9.24
CA GLY A 141 -7.76 -5.88 9.05
C GLY A 141 -8.00 -6.75 7.82
N ALA A 142 -7.01 -6.94 6.93
CA ALA A 142 -7.20 -7.69 5.69
C ALA A 142 -7.48 -9.18 5.96
N TYR A 143 -6.74 -9.79 6.87
CA TYR A 143 -6.93 -11.19 7.25
C TYR A 143 -8.33 -11.42 7.83
N GLU A 144 -8.71 -10.60 8.82
CA GLU A 144 -10.00 -10.69 9.51
C GLU A 144 -11.16 -10.48 8.52
N THR A 145 -11.03 -9.50 7.63
CA THR A 145 -12.05 -9.19 6.63
C THR A 145 -12.22 -10.34 5.64
N ILE A 146 -11.13 -10.92 5.14
CA ILE A 146 -11.19 -12.06 4.22
C ILE A 146 -11.80 -13.28 4.90
N THR A 147 -11.42 -13.57 6.16
CA THR A 147 -12.02 -14.68 6.91
C THR A 147 -13.52 -14.50 7.08
N LEU A 148 -13.98 -13.30 7.47
CA LEU A 148 -15.40 -13.00 7.61
C LEU A 148 -16.17 -13.14 6.29
N LEU A 149 -15.59 -12.68 5.17
CA LEU A 149 -16.21 -12.79 3.85
C LEU A 149 -16.31 -14.24 3.39
N LYS A 150 -15.27 -15.04 3.64
CA LYS A 150 -15.26 -16.47 3.35
C LYS A 150 -16.31 -17.22 4.15
N ASP A 151 -16.41 -16.95 5.45
CA ASP A 151 -17.37 -17.61 6.33
C ASP A 151 -18.82 -17.21 6.03
N ALA A 152 -19.04 -16.03 5.42
CA ALA A 152 -20.34 -15.57 4.93
C ALA A 152 -20.77 -16.20 3.59
N GLY A 153 -19.96 -17.10 3.02
CA GLY A 153 -20.27 -17.80 1.77
C GLY A 153 -19.76 -17.11 0.50
N GLY A 154 -18.86 -16.13 0.62
CA GLY A 154 -18.05 -15.68 -0.52
C GLY A 154 -16.95 -16.70 -0.79
N THR A 155 -17.06 -17.45 -1.88
CA THR A 155 -16.00 -18.36 -2.34
C THR A 155 -14.95 -17.63 -3.14
#